data_AF-A0A1E3VTY9-F1
#
_entry.id   AF-A0A1E3VTY9-F1
#
_cell.length_a   1.000
_cell.length_b   1.000
_cell.length_c   1.000
_cell.angle_alpha   90.00
_cell.angle_beta   90.00
_cell.angle_gamma   90.00
#
_symmetry.space_group_name_H-M   'P 1'
#
loop_
_entity.id
_entity.type
_entity.pdbx_description
1 polymer ?
#
loop_
_entity_poly.entity_id
_entity_poly.type
_entity_poly.pdbx_seq_one_letter_code
_entity_poly.pdbx_strand_id
1 'polypeptide(L)'
;MGDNRPVRAPERAEPTDEELDATEPLPLVVWAARCSAYFLALGGVMLLSFAYYGFDTDPQSFPPGFRLNPLQAGVNFIWGLAGTLIGFFRPRFATAFVLAFAAFYTLVAGLGTFAGSALGMELGTPAKVFYWVVVAGTWAVGLHALRKRRGAAIS
;
A
#
# COMPACT_ATOMS: atom_id res chain seq x y z
N MET A 1 -13.26 -18.49 -60.36
CA MET A 1 -13.89 -17.36 -59.65
C MET A 1 -13.54 -17.54 -58.19
N GLY A 2 -12.53 -16.80 -57.70
CA GLY A 2 -12.00 -16.97 -56.34
C GLY A 2 -12.93 -16.30 -55.33
N ASP A 3 -13.31 -17.03 -54.29
CA ASP A 3 -14.11 -16.55 -53.17
C ASP A 3 -13.27 -15.56 -52.35
N ASN A 4 -13.37 -14.27 -52.71
CA ASN A 4 -12.68 -13.15 -52.08
C ASN A 4 -13.48 -12.63 -50.86
N ARG A 5 -13.77 -13.51 -49.89
CA ARG A 5 -14.30 -13.04 -48.61
C ARG A 5 -13.16 -12.48 -47.76
N PRO A 6 -13.26 -11.24 -47.27
CA PRO A 6 -12.27 -10.72 -46.33
C PRO A 6 -12.28 -11.62 -45.10
N VAL A 7 -11.15 -12.27 -44.83
CA VAL A 7 -10.93 -13.00 -43.58
C VAL A 7 -11.04 -11.95 -42.47
N ARG A 8 -12.15 -11.99 -41.73
CA ARG A 8 -12.37 -11.14 -40.56
C ARG A 8 -11.20 -11.42 -39.62
N ALA A 9 -10.35 -10.41 -39.40
CA ALA A 9 -9.28 -10.53 -38.43
C ALA A 9 -9.90 -11.02 -37.11
N PRO A 10 -9.34 -12.06 -36.46
CA PRO A 10 -9.90 -12.54 -35.21
C PRO A 10 -10.00 -11.37 -34.25
N GLU A 11 -11.22 -11.10 -33.79
CA GLU A 11 -11.50 -10.12 -32.75
C GLU A 11 -10.57 -10.44 -31.58
N ARG A 12 -9.63 -9.53 -31.29
CA ARG A 12 -8.57 -9.77 -30.32
C ARG A 12 -9.27 -10.08 -28.99
N ALA A 13 -9.11 -11.29 -28.48
CA ALA A 13 -9.67 -11.69 -27.20
C ALA A 13 -9.25 -10.67 -26.13
N GLU A 14 -10.15 -10.34 -25.20
CA GLU A 14 -9.80 -9.47 -24.08
C GLU A 14 -8.58 -10.05 -23.37
N PRO A 15 -7.56 -9.22 -23.07
CA PRO A 15 -6.35 -9.69 -22.45
C PRO A 15 -6.68 -10.35 -21.11
N THR A 16 -6.10 -11.52 -20.88
CA THR A 16 -6.32 -12.28 -19.66
C THR A 16 -5.76 -11.54 -18.44
N ASP A 17 -6.28 -11.85 -17.25
CA ASP A 17 -5.78 -11.29 -16.00
C ASP A 17 -4.26 -11.51 -15.83
N GLU A 18 -3.76 -12.68 -16.27
CA GLU A 18 -2.33 -13.01 -16.25
C GLU A 18 -1.52 -12.14 -17.22
N GLU A 19 -2.03 -11.86 -18.42
CA GLU A 19 -1.38 -10.95 -19.38
C GLU A 19 -1.40 -9.49 -18.89
N LEU A 20 -2.45 -9.08 -18.17
CA LEU A 20 -2.53 -7.75 -17.54
C LEU A 20 -1.59 -7.61 -16.34
N ASP A 21 -1.41 -8.70 -15.60
CA ASP A 21 -0.49 -8.76 -14.44
C ASP A 21 0.98 -8.98 -14.87
N ALA A 22 1.23 -9.46 -16.10
CA ALA A 22 2.54 -9.55 -16.75
C ALA A 22 3.01 -8.18 -17.29
N THR A 23 3.16 -7.18 -16.43
CA THR A 23 3.67 -5.85 -16.84
C THR A 23 5.21 -5.80 -16.82
N GLU A 24 5.78 -5.07 -17.80
CA GLU A 24 7.20 -4.71 -18.01
C GLU A 24 7.99 -4.32 -16.72
N PRO A 25 9.35 -4.36 -16.74
CA PRO A 25 10.21 -4.58 -15.57
C PRO A 25 9.84 -3.74 -14.35
N LEU A 26 9.35 -4.48 -13.33
CA LEU A 26 9.11 -4.12 -11.92
C LEU A 26 9.32 -2.63 -11.59
N PRO A 27 8.33 -1.77 -11.90
CA PRO A 27 8.42 -0.36 -11.62
C PRO A 27 8.52 -0.13 -10.11
N LEU A 28 9.23 0.94 -9.71
CA LEU A 28 9.45 1.35 -8.31
C LEU A 28 8.19 1.30 -7.45
N VAL A 29 7.02 1.52 -8.05
CA VAL A 29 5.70 1.47 -7.40
C VAL A 29 5.28 0.07 -6.94
N VAL A 30 5.66 -0.99 -7.66
CA VAL A 30 5.41 -2.38 -7.23
C VAL A 30 6.30 -2.73 -6.05
N TRP A 31 7.56 -2.29 -6.07
CA TRP A 31 8.45 -2.42 -4.91
C TRP A 31 7.93 -1.66 -3.69
N ALA A 32 7.44 -0.43 -3.87
CA ALA A 32 6.80 0.32 -2.80
C ALA A 32 5.56 -0.42 -2.25
N ALA A 33 4.74 -1.03 -3.11
CA ALA A 33 3.63 -1.87 -2.67
C ALA A 33 4.11 -3.11 -1.89
N ARG A 34 5.19 -3.78 -2.30
CA ARG A 34 5.78 -4.92 -1.58
C ARG A 34 6.30 -4.55 -0.20
N CYS A 35 6.82 -3.33 -0.01
CA CYS A 35 7.25 -2.84 1.30
C CYS A 35 6.10 -2.80 2.33
N SER A 36 4.84 -2.85 1.90
CA SER A 36 3.69 -3.01 2.81
C SER A 36 3.74 -4.32 3.62
N ALA A 37 4.50 -5.33 3.19
CA ALA A 37 4.75 -6.54 3.96
C ALA A 37 5.36 -6.24 5.34
N TYR A 38 6.11 -5.13 5.47
CA TYR A 38 6.58 -4.65 6.77
C TYR A 38 5.40 -4.26 7.69
N PHE A 39 4.42 -3.53 7.18
CA PHE A 39 3.22 -3.15 7.94
C PHE A 39 2.36 -4.37 8.29
N LEU A 40 2.30 -5.36 7.39
CA LEU A 40 1.63 -6.63 7.64
C LEU A 40 2.28 -7.37 8.82
N ALA A 41 3.60 -7.54 8.78
CA ALA A 41 4.35 -8.22 9.83
C ALA A 41 4.25 -7.45 11.15
N LEU A 42 4.46 -6.14 11.14
CA LEU A 42 4.40 -5.30 12.33
C LEU A 42 3.00 -5.30 12.96
N GLY A 43 1.96 -5.09 12.14
CA GLY A 43 0.57 -5.14 12.59
C GLY A 43 0.18 -6.52 13.12
N GLY A 44 0.59 -7.59 12.42
CA GLY A 44 0.32 -8.97 12.81
C GLY A 44 0.98 -9.36 14.12
N VAL A 45 2.27 -9.08 14.29
CA VAL A 45 3.00 -9.34 15.56
C VAL A 45 2.35 -8.59 16.72
N MET A 46 1.92 -7.34 16.50
CA MET A 46 1.25 -6.56 17.54
C MET A 46 -0.14 -7.10 17.88
N LEU A 47 -0.97 -7.43 16.89
CA LEU A 47 -2.27 -8.02 17.13
C LEU A 47 -2.17 -9.37 17.86
N LEU A 48 -1.19 -10.21 17.49
CA LEU A 48 -0.92 -11.46 18.21
C LEU A 48 -0.47 -11.20 19.65
N SER A 49 0.35 -10.17 19.86
CA SER A 49 0.78 -9.77 21.20
C SER A 49 -0.41 -9.31 22.05
N PHE A 50 -1.33 -8.51 21.51
CA PHE A 50 -2.56 -8.12 22.21
C PHE A 50 -3.53 -9.29 22.42
N ALA A 51 -3.59 -10.25 21.50
CA ALA A 51 -4.38 -11.47 21.68
C ALA A 51 -3.82 -12.34 22.83
N TYR A 52 -2.49 -12.33 23.03
CA TYR A 52 -1.82 -13.10 24.09
C TYR A 52 -1.85 -12.38 25.46
N TYR A 53 -1.52 -11.09 25.51
CA TYR A 53 -1.41 -10.31 26.75
C TYR A 53 -2.71 -9.59 27.16
N GLY A 54 -3.69 -9.50 26.26
CA GLY A 54 -4.95 -8.78 26.44
C GLY A 54 -4.95 -7.42 25.72
N PHE A 55 -6.11 -7.05 25.15
CA PHE A 55 -6.27 -5.79 24.39
C PHE A 55 -6.17 -4.53 25.24
N ASP A 56 -6.31 -4.65 26.56
CA ASP A 56 -6.13 -3.56 27.53
C ASP A 56 -4.65 -3.35 27.94
N THR A 57 -3.73 -4.13 27.37
CA THR A 57 -2.29 -3.98 27.64
C THR A 57 -1.80 -2.61 27.21
N ASP A 58 -1.05 -1.93 28.09
CA ASP A 58 -0.44 -0.64 27.78
C ASP A 58 0.55 -0.77 26.59
N PRO A 59 0.31 -0.09 25.46
CA PRO A 59 1.20 -0.11 24.30
C PRO A 59 2.63 0.34 24.59
N GLN A 60 2.87 1.12 25.66
CA GLN A 60 4.21 1.57 26.05
C GLN A 60 5.06 0.47 26.69
N SER A 61 4.44 -0.64 27.13
CA SER A 61 5.16 -1.81 27.63
C SER A 61 5.97 -2.53 26.54
N PHE A 62 5.63 -2.32 25.27
CA PHE A 62 6.35 -2.89 24.15
C PHE A 62 7.63 -2.11 23.81
N PRO A 63 8.64 -2.78 23.22
CA PRO A 63 9.87 -2.13 22.77
C PRO A 63 9.59 -0.94 21.84
N PRO A 64 10.46 0.08 21.75
CA PRO A 64 10.21 1.33 21.01
C PRO A 64 9.73 1.19 19.54
N GLY A 65 10.05 0.07 18.87
CA GLY A 65 9.58 -0.23 17.50
C GLY A 65 8.19 -0.89 17.41
N PHE A 66 7.60 -1.29 18.54
CA PHE A 66 6.37 -2.07 18.67
C PHE A 66 5.31 -1.35 19.51
N ARG A 67 5.42 -0.03 19.70
CA ARG A 67 4.46 0.75 20.49
C ARG A 67 3.25 1.18 19.67
N LEU A 68 2.54 0.20 19.12
CA LEU A 68 1.29 0.41 18.40
C LEU A 68 0.12 0.09 19.33
N ASN A 69 -0.90 0.95 19.38
CA ASN A 69 -2.15 0.55 20.01
C ASN A 69 -2.87 -0.50 19.13
N PRO A 70 -3.85 -1.23 19.68
CA PRO A 70 -4.51 -2.30 18.93
C PRO A 70 -5.17 -1.84 17.63
N LEU A 71 -5.76 -0.64 17.64
CA LEU A 71 -6.40 -0.06 16.45
C LEU A 71 -5.38 0.19 15.34
N GLN A 72 -4.23 0.79 15.66
CA GLN A 72 -3.16 1.07 14.71
C GLN A 72 -2.49 -0.21 14.22
N ALA A 73 -2.33 -1.21 15.10
CA ALA A 73 -1.90 -2.55 14.69
C ALA A 73 -2.86 -3.16 13.65
N GLY A 74 -4.17 -3.01 13.86
CA GLY A 74 -5.21 -3.38 12.90
C GLY A 74 -5.12 -2.63 11.57
N VAL A 75 -4.97 -1.31 11.60
CA VAL A 75 -4.81 -0.48 10.39
C VAL A 75 -3.56 -0.88 9.61
N ASN A 76 -2.41 -1.03 10.29
CA ASN A 76 -1.16 -1.49 9.67
C ASN A 76 -1.33 -2.89 9.06
N PHE A 77 -2.01 -3.80 9.77
CA PHE A 77 -2.26 -5.15 9.29
C PHE A 77 -3.11 -5.16 8.01
N ILE A 78 -4.22 -4.42 7.97
CA ILE A 78 -5.12 -4.36 6.81
C ILE A 78 -4.41 -3.75 5.60
N TRP A 79 -3.76 -2.59 5.77
CA TRP A 79 -3.01 -1.95 4.70
C TRP A 79 -1.83 -2.81 4.24
N GLY A 80 -1.15 -3.46 5.18
CA GLY A 80 -0.07 -4.40 4.90
C GLY A 80 -0.53 -5.60 4.10
N LEU A 81 -1.67 -6.19 4.46
CA LEU A 81 -2.25 -7.33 3.77
C LEU A 81 -2.65 -6.95 2.34
N ALA A 82 -3.39 -5.85 2.19
CA ALA A 82 -3.82 -5.36 0.88
C ALA A 82 -2.63 -5.06 -0.03
N GLY A 83 -1.62 -4.35 0.49
CA GLY A 83 -0.43 -4.02 -0.28
C GLY A 83 0.43 -5.23 -0.63
N THR A 84 0.50 -6.24 0.25
CA THR A 84 1.23 -7.48 -0.02
C THR A 84 0.53 -8.26 -1.13
N LEU A 85 -0.79 -8.41 -1.04
CA LEU A 85 -1.57 -9.08 -2.10
C LEU A 85 -1.40 -8.37 -3.45
N ILE A 86 -1.47 -7.04 -3.46
CA ILE A 86 -1.30 -6.24 -4.67
C ILE A 86 0.15 -6.29 -5.20
N GLY A 87 1.15 -6.14 -4.34
CA GLY A 87 2.55 -6.07 -4.73
C GLY A 87 3.14 -7.39 -5.22
N PHE A 88 2.60 -8.52 -4.76
CA PHE A 88 3.06 -9.85 -5.18
C PHE A 88 2.19 -10.50 -6.25
N PHE A 89 0.86 -10.33 -6.20
CA PHE A 89 -0.06 -11.08 -7.06
C PHE A 89 -0.81 -10.22 -8.08
N ARG A 90 -1.05 -8.93 -7.81
CA ARG A 90 -1.85 -8.05 -8.68
C ARG A 90 -1.17 -6.70 -8.93
N PRO A 91 0.04 -6.68 -9.53
CA PRO A 91 0.87 -5.48 -9.65
C PRO A 91 0.20 -4.36 -10.45
N ARG A 92 -0.79 -4.68 -11.30
CA ARG A 92 -1.59 -3.69 -12.04
C ARG A 92 -2.24 -2.63 -11.14
N PHE A 93 -2.57 -2.99 -9.89
CA PHE A 93 -3.18 -2.08 -8.92
C PHE A 93 -2.17 -1.35 -8.03
N ALA A 94 -0.86 -1.61 -8.15
CA ALA A 94 0.15 -1.05 -7.27
C ALA A 94 0.15 0.49 -7.24
N THR A 95 -0.02 1.16 -8.38
CA THR A 95 -0.11 2.62 -8.43
C THR A 95 -1.30 3.17 -7.66
N ALA A 96 -2.49 2.58 -7.86
CA ALA A 96 -3.69 2.99 -7.15
C ALA A 96 -3.56 2.76 -5.64
N PHE A 97 -3.02 1.60 -5.26
CA PHE A 97 -2.74 1.27 -3.86
C PHE A 97 -1.77 2.27 -3.21
N VAL A 98 -0.62 2.54 -3.82
CA VAL A 98 0.40 3.44 -3.26
C VAL A 98 -0.16 4.86 -3.07
N LEU A 99 -0.98 5.33 -4.01
CA LEU A 99 -1.64 6.64 -3.89
C LEU A 99 -2.71 6.65 -2.80
N ALA A 100 -3.54 5.60 -2.72
CA ALA A 100 -4.57 5.48 -1.68
C ALA A 100 -3.93 5.39 -0.29
N PHE A 101 -2.86 4.61 -0.16
CA PHE A 101 -2.06 4.50 1.06
C PHE A 101 -1.49 5.86 1.46
N ALA A 102 -0.86 6.58 0.51
CA ALA A 102 -0.31 7.91 0.77
C ALA A 102 -1.39 8.90 1.22
N ALA A 103 -2.53 8.94 0.54
CA ALA A 103 -3.65 9.82 0.89
C ALA A 103 -4.22 9.49 2.28
N PHE A 104 -4.42 8.21 2.59
CA PHE A 104 -4.93 7.77 3.89
C PHE A 104 -4.00 8.20 5.02
N TYR A 105 -2.69 7.89 4.94
CA TYR A 105 -1.75 8.26 5.99
C TYR A 105 -1.49 9.77 6.05
N THR A 106 -1.66 10.51 4.94
CA THR A 106 -1.66 11.98 4.95
C THR A 106 -2.85 12.53 5.75
N LEU A 107 -4.05 11.97 5.56
CA LEU A 107 -5.24 12.36 6.32
C LEU A 107 -5.10 12.02 7.80
N VAL A 108 -4.63 10.82 8.13
CA VAL A 108 -4.34 10.43 9.53
C VAL A 108 -3.29 11.36 10.15
N ALA A 109 -2.26 11.72 9.39
CA ALA A 109 -1.24 12.64 9.88
C ALA A 109 -1.76 14.08 10.04
N GLY A 110 -2.62 14.55 9.12
CA GLY A 110 -3.18 15.90 9.10
C GLY A 110 -4.33 16.13 10.09
N LEU A 111 -5.17 15.13 10.34
CA LEU A 111 -6.31 15.19 11.28
C LEU A 111 -5.89 15.04 12.75
N GLY A 112 -4.61 15.22 13.06
CA GLY A 112 -4.16 15.36 14.44
C GLY A 112 -4.01 14.05 15.22
N THR A 113 -3.92 12.89 14.56
CA THR A 113 -3.63 11.62 15.26
C THR A 113 -2.15 11.48 15.69
N PHE A 114 -1.34 12.50 15.42
CA PHE A 114 -0.04 12.72 16.04
C PHE A 114 -0.03 13.92 17.00
N ALA A 115 -1.18 14.50 17.32
CA ALA A 115 -1.34 15.63 18.22
C ALA A 115 -2.42 15.32 19.27
N GLY A 116 -2.05 14.54 20.28
CA GLY A 116 -2.54 14.69 21.65
C GLY A 116 -3.96 14.24 22.03
N SER A 117 -4.95 14.11 21.14
CA SER A 117 -6.31 13.74 21.63
C SER A 117 -7.34 13.17 20.65
N ALA A 118 -7.03 12.92 19.39
CA ALA A 118 -7.92 12.10 18.54
C ALA A 118 -7.38 10.66 18.50
N LEU A 119 -8.15 9.69 19.01
CA LEU A 119 -7.78 8.26 19.17
C LEU A 119 -6.79 7.94 20.32
N GLY A 120 -6.61 8.82 21.31
CA GLY A 120 -5.93 8.49 22.58
C GLY A 120 -4.43 8.21 22.49
N MET A 121 -3.70 8.88 21.59
CA MET A 121 -2.28 8.59 21.32
C MET A 121 -1.32 9.73 21.69
N GLU A 122 -0.25 9.39 22.42
CA GLU A 122 1.06 10.04 22.31
C GLU A 122 1.99 9.14 21.47
N LEU A 123 2.02 9.35 20.16
CA LEU A 123 3.13 8.85 19.38
C LEU A 123 4.37 9.70 19.68
N GLY A 124 5.47 9.06 20.05
CA GLY A 124 6.75 9.74 20.20
C GLY A 124 7.17 10.41 18.89
N THR A 125 7.90 11.54 18.98
CA THR A 125 8.45 12.28 17.84
C THR A 125 9.07 11.40 16.74
N PRO A 126 9.83 10.33 17.05
CA PRO A 126 10.41 9.46 16.02
C PRO A 126 9.38 8.74 15.15
N ALA A 127 8.26 8.29 15.73
CA ALA A 127 7.21 7.60 14.99
C ALA A 127 6.48 8.56 14.04
N LYS A 128 6.24 9.81 14.48
CA LYS A 128 5.66 10.87 13.62
C LYS A 128 6.54 11.10 12.38
N VAL A 129 7.84 11.25 12.60
CA VAL A 129 8.81 11.48 11.52
C VAL A 129 8.83 10.30 10.56
N PHE A 130 8.83 9.06 11.07
CA PHE A 130 8.78 7.86 10.24
C PHE A 130 7.56 7.85 9.32
N TYR A 131 6.36 8.09 9.84
CA TYR A 131 5.14 8.11 9.03
C TYR A 131 5.14 9.24 8.00
N TRP A 132 5.65 10.43 8.34
CA TRP A 132 5.78 11.53 7.37
C TRP A 132 6.77 11.20 6.25
N VAL A 133 7.89 10.56 6.56
CA VAL A 133 8.87 10.11 5.55
C VAL A 133 8.25 9.05 4.63
N VAL A 134 7.50 8.09 5.18
CA VAL A 134 6.79 7.09 4.39
C VAL A 134 5.73 7.73 3.48
N VAL A 135 4.95 8.69 4.00
CA VAL A 135 3.95 9.43 3.23
C VAL A 135 4.60 10.21 2.08
N ALA A 136 5.68 10.94 2.35
CA ALA A 136 6.40 11.70 1.32
C ALA A 136 6.96 10.76 0.23
N GLY A 137 7.58 9.65 0.64
CA GLY A 137 8.11 8.64 -0.28
C GLY A 137 7.02 8.00 -1.14
N THR A 138 5.90 7.60 -0.54
CA THR A 138 4.78 6.97 -1.26
C THR A 138 4.13 7.94 -2.25
N TRP A 139 3.96 9.21 -1.90
CA TRP A 139 3.52 10.25 -2.86
C TRP A 139 4.50 10.40 -4.03
N ALA A 140 5.79 10.49 -3.77
CA ALA A 140 6.81 10.63 -4.82
C ALA A 140 6.77 9.45 -5.80
N VAL A 141 6.70 8.21 -5.29
CA VAL A 141 6.63 7.01 -6.13
C VAL A 141 5.32 6.94 -6.91
N GLY A 142 4.18 7.19 -6.26
CA GLY A 142 2.86 7.15 -6.90
C GLY A 142 2.70 8.19 -8.01
N LEU A 143 3.10 9.44 -7.75
CA LEU A 143 3.03 10.52 -8.75
C LEU A 143 4.01 10.31 -9.91
N HIS A 144 5.22 9.80 -9.62
CA HIS A 144 6.18 9.44 -10.67
C HIS A 144 5.62 8.36 -11.60
N ALA A 145 5.00 7.31 -11.04
CA ALA A 145 4.36 6.26 -11.82
C ALA A 145 3.21 6.78 -12.71
N LEU A 146 2.39 7.71 -12.20
CA LEU A 146 1.33 8.36 -12.99
C LEU A 146 1.91 9.18 -14.16
N ARG A 147 2.97 9.95 -13.93
CA ARG A 147 3.62 10.76 -14.97
C ARG A 147 4.21 9.88 -16.08
N LYS A 148 4.89 8.79 -15.73
CA LYS A 148 5.46 7.85 -16.70
C LYS A 148 4.39 7.20 -17.58
N ARG A 149 3.26 6.79 -17.00
CA ARG A 149 2.11 6.25 -17.75
C ARG A 149 1.48 7.28 -18.69
N ARG A 150 1.35 8.54 -18.27
CA ARG A 150 0.86 9.62 -19.13
C ARG A 150 1.79 9.90 -20.31
N GLY A 151 3.11 9.90 -20.09
CA GLY A 151 4.09 10.09 -21.17
C GLY A 151 4.04 8.99 -22.23
N ALA A 152 3.90 7.72 -21.80
CA ALA A 152 3.81 6.58 -22.70
C ALA A 152 2.49 6.49 -23.50
N ALA A 153 1.42 7.16 -23.04
CA ALA A 153 0.14 7.19 -23.74
C ALA A 153 0.05 8.29 -24.81
N ILE A 154 1.03 9.20 -24.87
CA ILE A 154 1.05 10.36 -25.78
C ILE A 154 2.08 10.17 -26.91
N SER A 155 3.02 9.22 -26.77
CA SER A 155 3.99 8.82 -27.82
C SER A 155 3.45 7.71 -28.71
#